data_AF-A0A7L3FC95-F1
#
_entry.id   AF-A0A7L3FC95-F1
#
_cell.length_a   1.000
_cell.length_b   1.000
_cell.length_c   1.000
_cell.angle_alpha   90.00
_cell.angle_beta   90.00
_cell.angle_gamma   90.00
#
_symmetry.space_group_name_H-M   'P 1'
#
loop_
_entity.id
_entity.type
_entity.pdbx_description
1 polymer ?
#
loop_
_entity_poly.entity_id
_entity_poly.type
_entity_poly.pdbx_seq_one_letter_code
_entity_poly.pdbx_strand_id
1 'polypeptide(L)'
;EDFLVEISGTTVTITCPSQENTNYWALGEKDIEDHKDSKYIIEDYKSGTTKVKCGESKAKTDELHLHARVCENCEELDALAVTGIITADLFITLGVLILVYYFNKDRKGRGSTGSGSQSRGQKMQRPPPVPNPDYEPIRKGQREVYAGLESRGF
;
A
#
# COMPACT_ATOMS: atom_id res chain seq x y z
N GLU A 1 -34.50 -30.57 8.81
CA GLU A 1 -33.52 -29.77 9.58
C GLU A 1 -32.19 -29.94 8.88
N ASP A 2 -31.41 -28.87 8.72
CA ASP A 2 -30.19 -28.88 7.92
C ASP A 2 -28.95 -28.94 8.81
N PHE A 3 -27.85 -29.47 8.27
CA PHE A 3 -26.55 -29.45 8.93
C PHE A 3 -26.01 -28.02 9.03
N LEU A 4 -25.49 -27.64 10.20
CA LEU A 4 -24.76 -26.38 10.37
C LEU A 4 -23.26 -26.67 10.38
N VAL A 5 -22.54 -26.04 9.45
CA VAL A 5 -21.09 -26.19 9.30
C VAL A 5 -20.45 -24.82 9.52
N GLU A 6 -19.51 -24.75 10.46
CA GLU A 6 -18.73 -23.57 10.78
C GLU A 6 -17.25 -23.89 10.54
N ILE A 7 -16.57 -23.07 9.76
CA ILE A 7 -15.16 -23.27 9.37
C ILE A 7 -14.37 -22.12 9.96
N SER A 8 -13.34 -22.41 10.74
CA SER A 8 -12.45 -21.41 11.33
C SER A 8 -11.00 -21.86 11.15
N GLY A 9 -10.27 -21.21 10.23
CA GLY A 9 -8.90 -21.56 9.89
C GLY A 9 -8.76 -22.99 9.35
N THR A 10 -8.14 -23.88 10.12
CA THR A 10 -8.00 -25.33 9.83
C THR A 10 -9.05 -26.20 10.53
N THR A 11 -9.87 -25.61 11.40
CA THR A 11 -10.83 -26.34 12.21
C THR A 11 -12.22 -26.30 11.57
N VAL A 12 -12.82 -27.47 11.40
CA VAL A 12 -14.19 -27.61 10.90
C VAL A 12 -15.08 -28.08 12.03
N THR A 13 -16.11 -27.30 12.29
CA THR A 13 -17.15 -27.57 13.27
C THR A 13 -18.42 -28.01 12.54
N ILE A 14 -18.98 -29.14 12.94
CA ILE A 14 -20.20 -29.70 12.34
C ILE A 14 -21.23 -29.91 13.45
N THR A 15 -22.41 -29.33 13.28
CA THR A 15 -23.54 -29.51 14.19
C THR A 15 -24.59 -30.37 13.51
N CYS A 16 -24.98 -31.46 14.17
CA CYS A 16 -26.02 -32.35 13.69
C CYS A 16 -27.40 -31.69 13.82
N PRO A 17 -28.28 -31.79 12.82
CA PRO A 17 -29.64 -31.26 12.90
C PRO A 17 -30.45 -31.89 14.04
N SER A 18 -30.20 -33.16 14.37
CA SER A 18 -30.91 -33.89 15.43
C SER A 18 -30.37 -33.56 16.83
N GLN A 19 -30.68 -32.35 17.33
CA GLN A 19 -30.06 -31.79 18.53
C GLN A 19 -30.30 -32.57 19.83
N GLU A 20 -31.38 -33.35 19.94
CA GLU A 20 -31.77 -33.98 21.22
C GLU A 20 -31.34 -35.44 21.40
N ASN A 21 -30.91 -36.15 20.34
CA ASN A 21 -30.64 -37.59 20.42
C ASN A 21 -29.40 -38.09 19.65
N THR A 22 -28.45 -37.22 19.27
CA THR A 22 -27.24 -37.67 18.54
C THR A 22 -26.38 -38.61 19.40
N ASN A 23 -26.45 -39.92 19.12
CA ASN A 23 -25.63 -40.94 19.78
C ASN A 23 -24.66 -41.61 18.82
N TYR A 24 -24.72 -41.27 17.52
CA TYR A 24 -23.88 -41.85 16.49
C TYR A 24 -23.26 -40.77 15.62
N TRP A 25 -21.95 -40.91 15.40
CA TRP A 25 -21.15 -40.10 14.50
C TRP A 25 -20.26 -41.01 13.66
N ALA A 26 -20.12 -40.70 12.37
CA ALA A 26 -19.13 -41.34 11.51
C ALA A 26 -18.52 -40.35 10.53
N LEU A 27 -17.20 -40.46 10.36
CA LEU A 27 -16.39 -39.68 9.43
C LEU A 27 -15.79 -40.62 8.38
N GLY A 28 -16.25 -40.48 7.14
CA GLY A 28 -15.90 -41.38 6.05
C GLY A 28 -16.37 -42.80 6.34
N GLU A 29 -15.40 -43.70 6.49
CA GLU A 29 -15.64 -45.10 6.85
C GLU A 29 -15.42 -45.40 8.34
N LYS A 30 -15.03 -44.39 9.14
CA LYS A 30 -14.72 -44.57 10.55
C LYS A 30 -15.89 -44.13 11.41
N ASP A 31 -16.40 -45.05 12.21
CA ASP A 31 -17.32 -44.74 13.30
C ASP A 31 -16.57 -44.07 14.43
N ILE A 32 -17.16 -43.02 15.00
CA ILE A 32 -16.63 -42.30 16.15
C ILE A 32 -17.37 -42.85 17.36
N GLU A 33 -16.64 -43.59 18.19
CA GLU A 33 -17.17 -44.18 19.41
C GLU A 33 -17.27 -43.13 20.51
N ASP A 34 -18.31 -43.22 21.33
CA ASP A 34 -18.54 -42.40 22.55
C ASP A 34 -18.76 -40.88 22.39
N HIS A 35 -19.01 -40.38 21.19
CA HIS A 35 -19.35 -38.96 21.00
C HIS A 35 -20.86 -38.71 21.12
N LYS A 36 -21.30 -38.14 22.26
CA LYS A 36 -22.72 -37.84 22.57
C LYS A 36 -23.12 -36.38 22.36
N ASP A 37 -22.15 -35.52 22.03
CA ASP A 37 -22.45 -34.12 21.79
C ASP A 37 -23.02 -33.93 20.37
N SER A 38 -23.93 -32.97 20.23
CA SER A 38 -24.55 -32.59 18.96
C SER A 38 -23.58 -31.85 18.02
N LYS A 39 -22.43 -31.40 18.54
CA LYS A 39 -21.39 -30.65 17.83
C LYS A 39 -20.12 -31.48 17.77
N TYR A 40 -19.64 -31.78 16.57
CA TYR A 40 -18.37 -32.46 16.34
C TYR A 40 -17.33 -31.49 15.79
N ILE A 41 -16.12 -31.50 16.37
CA ILE A 41 -15.03 -30.59 16.01
C ILE A 41 -13.89 -31.41 15.41
N ILE A 42 -13.48 -31.05 14.20
CA ILE A 42 -12.35 -31.64 13.49
C ILE A 42 -11.23 -30.62 13.45
N GLU A 43 -10.21 -30.85 14.25
CA GLU A 43 -8.96 -30.09 14.21
C GLU A 43 -8.11 -30.53 13.00
N ASP A 44 -7.36 -29.59 12.43
CA ASP A 44 -6.44 -29.83 11.29
C ASP A 44 -7.09 -30.60 10.13
N TYR A 45 -8.28 -30.15 9.72
CA TYR A 45 -8.96 -30.71 8.57
C TYR A 45 -8.06 -30.55 7.33
N LYS A 46 -7.93 -31.61 6.53
CA LYS A 46 -7.24 -31.52 5.23
C LYS A 46 -8.26 -31.16 4.17
N SER A 47 -7.98 -30.09 3.41
CA SER A 47 -8.79 -29.67 2.27
C SER A 47 -9.15 -30.86 1.38
N GLY A 48 -10.44 -31.15 1.26
CA GLY A 48 -10.88 -32.39 0.65
C GLY A 48 -12.39 -32.60 0.72
N THR A 49 -12.80 -33.82 0.36
CA THR A 49 -14.18 -34.27 0.48
C THR A 49 -14.25 -35.35 1.54
N THR A 50 -15.09 -35.14 2.55
CA THR A 50 -15.33 -36.10 3.62
C THR A 50 -16.82 -36.35 3.74
N LYS A 51 -17.22 -37.61 3.84
CA LYS A 51 -18.60 -37.98 4.17
C LYS A 51 -18.76 -37.92 5.67
N VAL A 52 -19.81 -37.28 6.16
CA VAL A 52 -20.10 -37.17 7.59
C VAL A 52 -21.50 -37.71 7.80
N LYS A 53 -21.66 -38.58 8.80
CA LYS A 53 -22.95 -39.15 9.18
C LYS A 53 -23.19 -38.89 10.65
N CYS A 54 -24.38 -38.44 11.00
CA CYS A 54 -24.79 -38.28 12.40
C CYS A 54 -26.25 -38.70 12.57
N GLY A 55 -26.61 -39.14 13.77
CA GLY A 55 -28.01 -39.46 14.07
C GLY A 55 -28.23 -40.16 15.39
N GLU A 56 -29.46 -40.61 15.62
CA GLU A 56 -29.88 -41.31 16.83
C GLU A 56 -29.24 -42.71 16.95
N SER A 57 -29.06 -43.39 15.82
CA SER A 57 -28.46 -44.71 15.75
C SER A 57 -27.94 -44.97 14.34
N LYS A 58 -27.13 -46.04 14.15
CA LYS A 58 -26.66 -46.48 12.83
C LYS A 58 -27.77 -46.70 11.78
N ALA A 59 -29.01 -46.93 12.21
CA ALA A 59 -30.15 -47.15 11.31
C ALA A 59 -30.91 -45.85 10.94
N LYS A 60 -30.74 -44.78 11.72
CA LYS A 60 -31.37 -43.47 11.52
C LYS A 60 -30.30 -42.40 11.54
N THR A 61 -29.62 -42.24 10.41
CA THR A 61 -28.53 -41.29 10.25
C THR A 61 -28.80 -40.37 9.08
N ASP A 62 -28.53 -39.09 9.28
CA ASP A 62 -28.44 -38.12 8.20
C ASP A 62 -27.00 -38.12 7.66
N GLU A 63 -26.85 -37.95 6.33
CA GLU A 63 -25.56 -37.93 5.64
C GLU A 63 -25.29 -36.56 5.03
N LEU A 64 -24.09 -36.04 5.29
CA LEU A 64 -23.55 -34.79 4.75
C LEU A 64 -22.29 -35.10 3.93
N HIS A 65 -22.27 -34.63 2.68
CA HIS A 65 -21.05 -34.60 1.88
C HIS A 65 -20.33 -33.28 2.09
N LEU A 66 -19.36 -33.25 3.00
CA LEU A 66 -18.56 -32.06 3.28
C LEU A 66 -17.47 -31.94 2.22
N HIS A 67 -17.51 -30.87 1.42
CA HIS A 67 -16.41 -30.46 0.55
C HIS A 67 -15.91 -29.09 1.02
N ALA A 68 -14.91 -29.09 1.89
CA ALA A 68 -14.36 -27.89 2.50
C ALA A 68 -12.90 -27.68 2.07
N ARG A 69 -12.53 -26.41 1.85
CA ARG A 69 -11.14 -25.98 1.68
C ARG A 69 -10.77 -25.14 2.87
N VAL A 70 -9.76 -25.59 3.60
CA VAL A 70 -9.25 -24.95 4.81
C VAL A 70 -7.77 -24.61 4.63
N CYS A 71 -7.31 -23.60 5.34
CA CYS A 71 -6.00 -23.00 5.15
C CYS A 71 -5.52 -22.35 6.45
N GLU A 72 -4.25 -22.58 6.80
CA GLU A 72 -3.64 -22.14 8.06
C GLU A 72 -3.40 -20.62 8.13
N ASN A 73 -3.11 -19.98 6.99
CA ASN A 73 -2.78 -18.56 6.89
C ASN A 73 -3.78 -17.76 6.05
N CYS A 74 -4.98 -18.30 5.86
CA CYS A 74 -6.02 -17.60 5.11
C CYS A 74 -6.87 -16.81 6.12
N GLU A 75 -6.80 -15.50 6.01
CA GLU A 75 -7.62 -14.60 6.79
C GLU A 75 -8.87 -14.24 6.00
N GLU A 76 -10.01 -14.11 6.67
CA GLU A 76 -11.24 -13.68 6.03
C GLU A 76 -11.10 -12.21 5.64
N LEU A 77 -10.88 -11.95 4.34
CA LEU A 77 -10.88 -10.59 3.81
C LEU A 77 -12.31 -10.06 3.79
N ASP A 78 -12.74 -9.47 4.91
CA ASP A 78 -13.99 -8.73 4.98
C ASP A 78 -13.90 -7.41 4.19
N ALA A 79 -15.01 -6.98 3.61
CA ALA A 79 -15.11 -5.74 2.86
C ALA A 79 -14.70 -4.53 3.71
N LEU A 80 -15.00 -4.55 5.01
CA LEU A 80 -14.58 -3.52 5.96
C LEU A 80 -13.06 -3.50 6.12
N ALA A 81 -12.42 -4.66 6.27
CA ALA A 81 -10.97 -4.77 6.42
C ALA A 81 -10.24 -4.24 5.18
N VAL A 82 -10.68 -4.67 3.99
CA VAL A 82 -10.11 -4.21 2.71
C VAL A 82 -10.27 -2.70 2.55
N THR A 83 -11.45 -2.17 2.84
CA THR A 83 -11.71 -0.72 2.76
C THR A 83 -10.84 0.06 3.75
N GLY A 84 -10.65 -0.47 4.96
CA GLY A 84 -9.78 0.11 5.97
C GLY A 84 -8.32 0.18 5.51
N ILE A 85 -7.80 -0.90 4.93
CA ILE A 85 -6.43 -0.96 4.39
C ILE A 85 -6.23 0.09 3.29
N ILE A 86 -7.15 0.15 2.31
CA ILE A 86 -7.07 1.12 1.20
C ILE A 86 -7.12 2.56 1.75
N THR A 87 -8.05 2.82 2.67
CA THR A 87 -8.23 4.16 3.24
C THR A 87 -6.98 4.59 4.02
N ALA A 88 -6.40 3.69 4.81
CA ALA A 88 -5.16 3.96 5.55
C ALA A 88 -3.99 4.27 4.60
N ASP A 89 -3.84 3.50 3.51
CA ASP A 89 -2.80 3.74 2.50
C ASP A 89 -2.95 5.13 1.84
N LEU A 90 -4.17 5.53 1.49
CA LEU A 90 -4.46 6.86 0.95
C LEU A 90 -4.08 7.97 1.94
N PHE A 91 -4.37 7.81 3.23
CA PHE A 91 -3.99 8.80 4.24
C PHE A 91 -2.47 8.86 4.46
N ILE A 92 -1.79 7.72 4.47
CA ILE A 92 -0.33 7.66 4.63
C ILE A 92 0.35 8.32 3.43
N THR A 93 -0.03 7.94 2.21
CA THR A 93 0.54 8.51 0.97
C THR A 93 0.29 10.01 0.89
N LEU A 94 -0.93 10.48 1.19
CA LEU A 94 -1.27 11.89 1.22
C LEU A 94 -0.50 12.64 2.33
N GLY A 95 -0.37 12.05 3.51
CA GLY A 95 0.41 12.60 4.63
C GLY A 95 1.89 12.78 4.27
N VAL A 96 2.50 11.77 3.64
CA VAL A 96 3.89 11.84 3.16
C VAL A 96 4.04 12.92 2.09
N LEU A 97 3.10 13.02 1.14
CA LEU A 97 3.13 14.06 0.11
C LEU A 97 3.07 15.47 0.70
N ILE A 98 2.17 15.69 1.65
CA ILE A 98 2.05 16.97 2.37
C ILE A 98 3.34 17.28 3.11
N LEU A 99 3.87 16.31 3.86
CA LEU A 99 5.09 16.47 4.63
C LEU A 99 6.26 16.88 3.74
N VAL A 100 6.51 16.12 2.66
CA VAL A 100 7.56 16.43 1.68
C VAL A 100 7.33 17.79 1.03
N TYR A 101 6.09 18.13 0.70
CA TYR A 101 5.74 19.44 0.15
C TYR A 101 6.12 20.58 1.10
N TYR A 102 5.78 20.46 2.40
CA TYR A 102 6.13 21.47 3.39
C TYR A 102 7.64 21.56 3.66
N PHE A 103 8.34 20.43 3.82
CA PHE A 103 9.80 20.43 3.99
C PHE A 103 10.53 21.04 2.78
N ASN A 104 10.04 20.80 1.56
CA ASN A 104 10.59 21.42 0.35
C ASN A 104 10.20 22.90 0.21
N LYS A 105 9.02 23.30 0.69
CA LYS A 105 8.59 24.70 0.76
C LYS A 105 9.42 25.49 1.78
N ASP A 106 9.73 24.92 2.94
CA ASP A 106 10.59 25.54 3.96
C ASP A 106 12.04 25.67 3.48
N ARG A 107 12.52 24.75 2.62
CA ARG A 107 13.80 24.90 1.92
C ARG A 107 13.82 26.02 0.87
N LYS A 108 12.67 26.38 0.29
CA LYS A 108 12.56 27.53 -0.65
C LYS A 108 12.66 28.89 0.06
N GLY A 109 12.53 28.94 1.39
CA GLY A 109 12.63 30.16 2.20
C GLY A 109 13.96 30.38 2.92
N ARG A 110 14.82 29.35 3.03
CA ARG A 110 16.23 29.54 3.42
C ARG A 110 17.07 29.95 2.21
N GLY A 111 16.67 31.06 1.60
CA GLY A 111 17.69 31.99 1.10
C GLY A 111 18.51 32.36 2.32
N SER A 112 19.78 31.99 2.33
CA SER A 112 20.71 32.35 3.39
C SER A 112 20.54 33.84 3.73
N THR A 113 20.08 34.13 4.94
CA THR A 113 20.44 35.36 5.65
C THR A 113 21.93 35.26 5.94
N GLY A 114 22.72 35.42 4.88
CA GLY A 114 24.15 35.23 4.80
C GLY A 114 24.59 35.95 3.55
N SER A 115 25.00 37.20 3.76
CA SER A 115 25.71 38.07 2.83
C SER A 115 26.40 37.36 1.66
N GLY A 116 26.07 37.76 0.44
CA GLY A 116 26.97 37.67 -0.71
C GLY A 116 26.86 36.41 -1.56
N SER A 117 25.92 36.38 -2.49
CA SER A 117 26.26 36.36 -3.93
C SER A 117 24.96 36.19 -4.73
N GLN A 118 24.56 37.30 -5.33
CA GLN A 118 23.71 37.23 -6.51
C GLN A 118 24.46 36.39 -7.53
N SER A 119 23.93 35.21 -7.89
CA SER A 119 24.41 34.48 -9.07
C SER A 119 24.04 35.32 -10.29
N ARG A 120 24.88 36.32 -10.59
CA ARG A 120 24.94 36.91 -11.92
C ARG A 120 25.13 35.72 -12.85
N GLY A 121 24.08 35.36 -13.59
CA GLY A 121 24.16 34.38 -14.67
C GLY A 121 25.42 34.67 -15.46
N GLN A 122 26.16 33.60 -15.79
CA GLN A 122 27.46 33.68 -16.46
C GLN A 122 27.45 34.85 -17.43
N LYS A 123 28.25 35.88 -17.15
CA LYS A 123 28.43 36.96 -18.11
C LYS A 123 29.01 36.29 -19.34
N MET A 124 28.17 36.05 -20.33
CA MET A 124 28.62 35.63 -21.64
C MET A 124 29.63 36.68 -22.05
N GLN A 125 30.90 36.28 -22.07
CA GLN A 125 32.01 37.15 -22.37
C GLN A 125 31.85 37.51 -23.84
N ARG A 126 31.10 38.58 -24.11
CA ARG A 126 30.96 39.11 -25.47
C ARG A 126 32.39 39.37 -25.94
N PRO A 127 32.81 38.83 -27.10
CA PRO A 127 34.11 39.15 -27.64
C PRO A 127 34.22 40.68 -27.75
N PRO A 128 35.39 41.25 -27.48
CA PRO A 128 35.57 42.69 -27.58
C PRO A 128 35.09 43.16 -28.96
N PRO A 129 34.35 44.27 -29.04
CA PRO A 129 33.89 44.80 -30.33
C PRO A 129 35.09 44.94 -31.25
N VAL A 130 34.94 44.40 -32.47
CA VAL A 130 36.01 44.35 -33.46
C VAL A 130 36.52 45.79 -33.68
N PRO A 131 37.83 46.05 -33.53
CA PRO A 131 38.38 47.38 -33.75
C PRO A 131 38.00 47.85 -35.14
N ASN A 132 37.29 48.98 -35.23
CA ASN A 132 36.91 49.57 -36.50
C ASN A 132 38.20 49.85 -37.30
N PRO A 133 38.37 49.31 -38.52
CA PRO A 133 39.63 49.41 -39.29
C PRO A 133 40.03 50.86 -39.60
N ASP A 134 39.10 51.80 -39.50
CA ASP A 134 39.31 53.20 -39.81
C ASP A 134 39.91 54.03 -38.66
N TYR A 135 40.23 53.42 -37.50
CA TYR A 135 40.87 54.13 -36.39
C TYR A 135 42.04 53.36 -35.78
N GLU A 136 43.15 54.07 -35.57
CA GLU A 136 44.35 53.56 -34.91
C GLU A 136 44.15 53.39 -33.39
N PRO A 137 44.68 52.33 -32.74
CA PRO A 137 44.57 52.14 -31.30
C PRO A 137 45.18 53.30 -30.50
N ILE A 138 44.37 53.93 -29.65
CA ILE A 138 44.77 55.08 -28.83
C ILE A 138 45.94 54.72 -27.91
N ARG A 139 47.07 55.40 -28.03
CA ARG A 139 48.23 55.25 -27.13
C ARG A 139 47.87 55.75 -25.72
N LYS A 140 48.25 55.00 -24.69
CA LYS A 140 47.99 55.35 -23.29
C LYS A 140 48.63 56.71 -22.97
N GLY A 141 47.80 57.73 -22.69
CA GLY A 141 48.23 59.09 -22.35
C GLY A 141 47.67 60.23 -23.21
N GLN A 142 46.84 59.95 -24.23
CA GLN A 142 46.20 60.98 -25.07
C GLN A 142 44.66 61.01 -24.96
N ARG A 143 44.10 60.44 -23.89
CA ARG A 143 42.65 60.30 -23.72
C ARG A 143 41.94 61.65 -23.57
N GLU A 144 42.67 62.68 -23.18
CA GLU A 144 42.18 64.05 -23.04
C GLU A 144 41.73 64.70 -24.37
N VAL A 145 42.27 64.27 -25.53
CA VAL A 145 42.06 64.98 -26.81
C VAL A 145 40.62 64.83 -27.35
N TYR A 146 39.89 63.80 -26.93
CA TYR A 146 38.51 63.54 -27.38
C TYR A 146 37.45 63.67 -26.28
N ALA A 147 37.84 64.12 -25.08
CA ALA A 147 36.92 64.26 -23.95
C ALA A 147 35.97 65.47 -24.04
N GLY A 148 36.06 66.27 -25.11
CA GLY A 148 35.27 67.50 -25.29
C GLY A 148 33.97 67.38 -26.10
N LEU A 149 33.60 66.19 -26.56
CA LEU A 149 32.33 65.99 -27.27
C LEU A 149 31.25 65.55 -26.27
N GLU A 150 30.70 66.50 -25.54
CA GLU A 150 29.42 66.29 -24.84
C GLU A 150 28.33 65.97 -25.86
N SER A 151 27.55 64.91 -25.58
CA SER A 151 26.32 64.65 -26.32
C SER A 151 25.30 65.73 -25.94
N ARG A 152 25.03 66.68 -26.83
CA ARG A 152 23.81 67.48 -26.71
C ARG A 152 22.61 66.53 -26.84
N GLY A 153 21.89 66.37 -25.73
CA GLY A 153 20.66 65.60 -25.67
C GLY A 153 19.62 66.17 -26.63
N PHE A 154 18.90 65.24 -27.28
CA PHE A 154 17.56 65.45 -27.81
C PHE A 154 16.65 64.44 -27.12
#